data_AF-A0AAD1C5Y7-F1
#
_entry.id   AF-A0AAD1C5Y7-F1
#
_cell.length_a   1.000
_cell.length_b   1.000
_cell.length_c   1.000
_cell.angle_alpha   90.00
_cell.angle_beta   90.00
_cell.angle_gamma   90.00
#
_symmetry.space_group_name_H-M   'P 1'
#
loop_
_entity.id
_entity.type
_entity.pdbx_description
1 polymer ?
#
loop_
_entity_poly.entity_id
_entity_poly.type
_entity_poly.pdbx_seq_one_letter_code
_entity_poly.pdbx_strand_id
1 'polypeptide(L)'
;MNGDEIDPRAFDALIELIASHEGDVVVDNGASSFIPLASYMLQNDVAGLLQSMGRQLVIHTLITGGQAILDTLNGFAAIMSQFPSGPEFVVWLNPFFGPIEIDGKPFQKMKVYLENKDKITGIIQMPELKKETFGQDLRDMLQDRLTFDEALASESLPLMVRQRLKMSQRAFYDAIGVVVG
;
A
#
# COMPACT_ATOMS: atom_id res chain seq x y z
N MET A 1 0.47 10.65 -25.12
CA MET A 1 0.52 11.74 -24.12
C MET A 1 -0.04 13.00 -24.76
N ASN A 2 -1.23 13.42 -24.36
CA ASN A 2 -1.83 14.70 -24.73
C ASN A 2 -2.03 15.49 -23.43
N GLY A 3 -1.11 16.40 -23.12
CA GLY A 3 -1.17 17.24 -21.92
C GLY A 3 -0.92 16.51 -20.61
N ASP A 4 -0.60 17.26 -19.55
CA ASP A 4 -0.38 16.75 -18.18
C ASP A 4 -1.67 16.23 -17.50
N GLU A 5 -2.77 16.06 -18.26
CA GLU A 5 -4.03 15.50 -17.78
C GLU A 5 -4.08 14.00 -18.02
N ILE A 6 -4.44 13.25 -16.98
CA ILE A 6 -4.64 11.80 -17.06
C ILE A 6 -5.87 11.53 -17.93
N ASP A 7 -5.68 10.74 -18.99
CA ASP A 7 -6.76 10.31 -19.90
C ASP A 7 -7.69 9.32 -19.18
N PRO A 8 -8.95 9.68 -18.88
CA PRO A 8 -9.87 8.78 -18.20
C PRO A 8 -10.17 7.52 -19.00
N ARG A 9 -10.02 7.54 -20.34
CA ARG A 9 -10.20 6.33 -21.18
C ARG A 9 -9.12 5.29 -20.96
N ALA A 10 -7.94 5.70 -20.47
CA ALA A 10 -6.92 4.74 -20.06
C ALA A 10 -7.38 3.91 -18.86
N PHE A 11 -8.28 4.45 -18.01
CA PHE A 11 -8.88 3.69 -16.92
C PHE A 11 -9.95 2.72 -17.40
N ASP A 12 -10.69 3.03 -18.48
CA ASP A 12 -11.63 2.06 -19.08
C ASP A 12 -10.90 0.75 -19.44
N ALA A 13 -9.75 0.87 -20.11
CA ALA A 13 -8.92 -0.28 -20.47
C ALA A 13 -8.39 -1.05 -19.24
N LEU A 14 -8.10 -0.34 -18.13
CA LEU A 14 -7.73 -0.98 -16.87
C LEU A 14 -8.91 -1.79 -16.30
N ILE A 15 -10.13 -1.24 -16.31
CA ILE A 15 -11.32 -1.95 -15.82
C ILE A 15 -11.62 -3.17 -16.68
N GLU A 16 -11.48 -3.09 -18.01
CA GLU A 16 -11.63 -4.24 -18.91
C GLU A 16 -10.60 -5.34 -18.62
N LEU A 17 -9.35 -4.96 -18.32
CA LEU A 17 -8.30 -5.92 -17.94
C LEU A 17 -8.64 -6.62 -16.61
N ILE A 18 -9.09 -5.86 -15.61
CA ILE A 18 -9.52 -6.43 -14.32
C ILE A 18 -10.72 -7.36 -14.53
N ALA A 19 -11.71 -6.93 -15.31
CA ALA A 19 -12.93 -7.67 -15.57
C ALA A 19 -12.67 -9.04 -16.24
N SER A 20 -11.73 -9.07 -17.20
CA SER A 20 -11.39 -10.25 -17.99
C SER A 20 -10.40 -11.21 -17.33
N HIS A 21 -9.72 -10.81 -16.26
CA HIS A 21 -8.72 -11.65 -15.60
C HIS A 21 -9.33 -12.64 -14.60
N GLU A 22 -9.07 -13.93 -14.73
CA GLU A 22 -9.47 -14.90 -13.70
C GLU A 22 -8.53 -14.83 -12.49
N GLY A 23 -9.08 -14.59 -11.30
CA GLY A 23 -8.33 -14.50 -10.04
C GLY A 23 -8.11 -13.07 -9.52
N ASP A 24 -7.18 -12.96 -8.57
CA ASP A 24 -6.87 -11.71 -7.88
C ASP A 24 -6.04 -10.76 -8.77
N VAL A 25 -6.36 -9.47 -8.71
CA VAL A 25 -5.65 -8.43 -9.47
C VAL A 25 -5.10 -7.38 -8.51
N VAL A 26 -3.80 -7.13 -8.58
CA VAL A 26 -3.14 -6.06 -7.83
C VAL A 26 -2.86 -4.90 -8.78
N VAL A 27 -3.39 -3.72 -8.46
CA VAL A 27 -3.15 -2.49 -9.20
C VAL A 27 -2.22 -1.61 -8.37
N ASP A 28 -0.98 -1.47 -8.83
CA ASP A 28 -0.06 -0.46 -8.28
C ASP A 28 -0.29 0.89 -8.98
N ASN A 29 -0.51 1.93 -8.18
CA ASN A 29 -0.81 3.27 -8.67
C ASN A 29 0.18 4.26 -8.05
N GLY A 30 0.80 5.09 -8.89
CA GLY A 30 1.73 6.12 -8.44
C GLY A 30 1.03 7.23 -7.66
N ALA A 31 1.72 7.86 -6.72
CA ALA A 31 1.14 8.89 -5.84
C ALA A 31 0.36 10.00 -6.58
N SER A 32 0.79 10.40 -7.78
CA SER A 32 0.14 11.43 -8.60
C SER A 32 -1.11 10.97 -9.34
N SER A 33 -1.26 9.67 -9.61
CA SER A 33 -2.41 9.11 -10.34
C SER A 33 -3.51 8.58 -9.44
N PHE A 34 -3.31 8.65 -8.12
CA PHE A 34 -4.22 8.04 -7.17
C PHE A 34 -5.57 8.77 -7.10
N ILE A 35 -5.55 10.09 -6.90
CA ILE A 35 -6.78 10.90 -6.82
C ILE A 35 -7.58 10.85 -8.14
N PRO A 36 -6.95 10.95 -9.33
CA PRO A 36 -7.66 10.80 -10.59
C PRO A 36 -8.30 9.42 -10.77
N LEU A 37 -7.61 8.34 -10.39
CA LEU A 37 -8.17 6.98 -10.45
C LEU A 37 -9.36 6.83 -9.50
N ALA A 38 -9.25 7.30 -8.25
CA ALA A 38 -10.33 7.26 -7.28
C ALA A 38 -11.56 8.04 -7.77
N SER A 39 -11.35 9.25 -8.30
CA SER A 39 -12.41 10.08 -8.88
C SER A 39 -13.09 9.39 -10.07
N TYR A 40 -12.32 8.78 -10.97
CA TYR A 40 -12.85 8.00 -12.08
C TYR A 40 -13.70 6.81 -11.58
N MET A 41 -13.19 6.06 -10.59
CA MET A 41 -13.89 4.90 -10.03
C MET A 41 -15.24 5.29 -9.42
N LEU A 42 -15.31 6.43 -8.73
CA LEU A 42 -16.54 6.93 -8.14
C LEU A 42 -17.55 7.40 -9.18
N GLN A 43 -17.10 8.17 -10.18
CA GLN A 43 -17.96 8.71 -11.22
C GLN A 43 -18.63 7.61 -12.07
N ASN A 44 -17.96 6.47 -12.22
CA ASN A 44 -18.42 5.36 -13.05
C ASN A 44 -18.96 4.16 -12.25
N ASP A 45 -19.15 4.31 -10.94
CA ASP A 45 -19.57 3.21 -10.03
C ASP A 45 -18.78 1.91 -10.24
N VAL A 46 -17.46 2.04 -10.40
CA VAL A 46 -16.58 0.89 -10.66
C VAL A 46 -16.62 -0.11 -9.50
N ALA A 47 -16.77 0.37 -8.27
CA ALA A 47 -16.91 -0.50 -7.10
C ALA A 47 -18.17 -1.38 -7.19
N GLY A 48 -19.33 -0.79 -7.56
CA GLY A 48 -20.57 -1.53 -7.77
C GLY A 48 -20.48 -2.51 -8.95
N LEU A 49 -19.86 -2.08 -10.05
CA LEU A 49 -19.60 -2.94 -11.21
C LEU A 49 -18.76 -4.17 -10.82
N LEU A 50 -17.60 -3.97 -10.19
CA LEU A 50 -16.73 -5.05 -9.75
C LEU A 50 -17.46 -5.99 -8.77
N GLN A 51 -18.24 -5.44 -7.84
CA GLN A 51 -19.04 -6.24 -6.91
C GLN A 51 -20.08 -7.10 -7.64
N SER A 52 -20.77 -6.56 -8.67
CA SER A 52 -21.73 -7.31 -9.47
C SER A 52 -21.10 -8.47 -10.24
N MET A 53 -19.79 -8.37 -10.52
CA MET A 53 -18.97 -9.42 -11.11
C MET A 53 -18.40 -10.41 -10.08
N GLY A 54 -18.79 -10.30 -8.81
CA GLY A 54 -18.28 -11.13 -7.73
C GLY A 54 -16.86 -10.78 -7.28
N ARG A 55 -16.38 -9.58 -7.58
CA ARG A 55 -15.04 -9.11 -7.19
C ARG A 55 -15.12 -8.16 -6.00
N GLN A 56 -14.26 -8.38 -5.02
CA GLN A 56 -14.10 -7.50 -3.87
C GLN A 56 -13.02 -6.46 -4.14
N LEU A 57 -13.38 -5.18 -4.04
CA LEU A 57 -12.41 -4.08 -4.10
C LEU A 57 -11.81 -3.85 -2.71
N VAL A 58 -10.50 -4.01 -2.59
CA VAL A 58 -9.74 -3.70 -1.38
C VAL A 58 -8.75 -2.59 -1.70
N ILE A 59 -8.80 -1.50 -0.94
CA ILE A 59 -7.90 -0.37 -1.12
C ILE A 59 -6.80 -0.39 -0.05
N HIS A 60 -5.55 -0.46 -0.51
CA HIS A 60 -4.38 -0.35 0.34
C HIS A 60 -3.89 1.09 0.39
N THR A 61 -3.61 1.59 1.59
CA THR A 61 -3.06 2.92 1.82
C THR A 61 -1.91 2.86 2.83
N LEU A 62 -1.05 3.87 2.82
CA LEU A 62 0.20 3.93 3.57
C LEU A 62 0.18 5.14 4.50
N ILE A 63 0.54 4.93 5.76
CA ILE A 63 0.86 5.98 6.72
C ILE A 63 2.33 5.82 7.12
N THR A 64 3.10 6.90 7.06
CA THR A 64 4.49 6.90 7.52
C THR A 64 4.70 7.84 8.69
N GLY A 65 5.78 7.61 9.44
CA GLY A 65 6.20 8.51 10.52
C GLY A 65 7.03 9.70 10.02
N GLY A 66 7.57 10.46 10.96
CA GLY A 66 8.45 11.58 10.66
C GLY A 66 7.74 12.74 9.94
N GLN A 67 8.45 13.44 9.06
CA GLN A 67 7.97 14.69 8.45
C GLN A 67 6.75 14.50 7.52
N ALA A 68 6.57 13.31 6.95
CA ALA A 68 5.51 13.01 5.99
C ALA A 68 4.21 12.46 6.62
N ILE A 69 4.13 12.40 7.96
CA ILE A 69 2.96 11.83 8.65
C ILE A 69 1.69 12.62 8.36
N LEU A 70 1.74 13.96 8.38
CA LEU A 70 0.56 14.78 8.13
C LEU A 70 0.07 14.63 6.67
N ASP A 71 0.99 14.58 5.72
CA ASP A 71 0.65 14.41 4.30
C ASP A 71 -0.02 13.04 4.04
N THR A 72 0.53 11.98 4.62
CA THR A 72 -0.06 10.63 4.48
C THR A 72 -1.39 10.48 5.22
N LEU A 73 -1.56 11.09 6.40
CA LEU A 73 -2.85 11.11 7.09
C LEU A 73 -3.91 11.91 6.32
N ASN A 74 -3.53 13.02 5.68
CA ASN A 74 -4.42 13.80 4.83
C ASN A 74 -4.83 13.01 3.58
N GLY A 75 -3.88 12.33 2.94
CA GLY A 75 -4.16 11.42 1.82
C GLY A 75 -5.13 10.30 2.23
N PHE A 76 -4.90 9.70 3.40
CA PHE A 76 -5.81 8.72 4.00
C PHE A 76 -7.20 9.30 4.27
N ALA A 77 -7.32 10.48 4.88
CA ALA A 77 -8.63 11.10 5.09
C ALA A 77 -9.37 11.38 3.77
N ALA A 78 -8.64 11.84 2.74
CA ALA A 78 -9.20 12.18 1.43
C ALA A 78 -9.70 10.96 0.66
N ILE A 79 -9.04 9.81 0.79
CA ILE A 79 -9.51 8.56 0.17
C ILE A 79 -10.70 7.98 0.94
N MET A 80 -10.67 8.02 2.28
CA MET A 80 -11.76 7.50 3.09
C MET A 80 -13.07 8.28 2.90
N SER A 81 -13.00 9.58 2.62
CA SER A 81 -14.17 10.41 2.33
C SER A 81 -14.74 10.18 0.93
N GLN A 82 -13.88 9.81 -0.01
CA GLN A 82 -14.25 9.48 -1.39
C GLN A 82 -15.06 8.19 -1.47
N PHE A 83 -14.74 7.19 -0.65
CA PHE A 83 -15.47 5.92 -0.60
C PHE A 83 -16.23 5.77 0.73
N PRO A 84 -17.46 6.30 0.83
CA PRO A 84 -18.26 6.18 2.06
C PRO A 84 -18.74 4.74 2.31
N SER A 85 -18.89 3.94 1.25
CA SER A 85 -19.30 2.53 1.30
C SER A 85 -18.75 1.77 0.09
N GLY A 86 -18.63 0.45 0.20
CA GLY A 86 -18.21 -0.42 -0.90
C GLY A 86 -16.89 -1.12 -0.63
N PRO A 87 -15.74 -0.44 -0.79
CA PRO A 87 -14.44 -1.08 -0.63
C PRO A 87 -14.05 -1.28 0.83
N GLU A 88 -13.26 -2.33 1.05
CA GLU A 88 -12.52 -2.53 2.29
C GLU A 88 -11.20 -1.76 2.27
N PHE A 89 -10.69 -1.40 3.45
CA PHE A 89 -9.43 -0.68 3.58
C PHE A 89 -8.38 -1.43 4.40
N VAL A 90 -7.17 -1.52 3.84
CA VAL A 90 -5.98 -2.02 4.53
C VAL A 90 -4.97 -0.89 4.68
N VAL A 91 -4.56 -0.60 5.91
CA VAL A 91 -3.61 0.48 6.22
C VAL A 91 -2.24 -0.10 6.54
N TRP A 92 -1.23 0.28 5.77
CA TRP A 92 0.16 -0.05 6.01
C TRP A 92 0.82 1.04 6.87
N LEU A 93 1.32 0.67 8.04
CA LEU A 93 2.08 1.57 8.92
C LEU A 93 3.57 1.36 8.64
N ASN A 94 4.20 2.35 8.01
CA ASN A 94 5.59 2.30 7.56
C ASN A 94 6.49 3.17 8.45
N PRO A 95 7.28 2.58 9.36
CA PRO A 95 8.11 3.33 10.30
C PRO A 95 9.45 3.82 9.69
N PHE A 96 9.64 3.73 8.36
CA PHE A 96 10.90 4.07 7.70
C PHE A 96 11.45 5.46 8.07
N PHE A 97 10.58 6.47 8.12
CA PHE A 97 10.95 7.85 8.48
C PHE A 97 10.88 8.15 9.97
N GLY A 98 10.52 7.17 10.80
CA GLY A 98 10.36 7.33 12.25
C GLY A 98 9.05 6.70 12.75
N PRO A 99 8.77 6.82 14.06
CA PRO A 99 7.55 6.30 14.65
C PRO A 99 6.30 6.96 14.04
N ILE A 100 5.22 6.18 13.89
CA ILE A 100 3.93 6.67 13.41
C ILE A 100 3.13 7.22 14.60
N GLU A 101 3.51 8.41 15.06
CA GLU A 101 2.89 9.07 16.21
C GLU A 101 2.77 10.59 16.03
N ILE A 102 1.74 11.18 16.63
CA ILE A 102 1.54 12.63 16.76
C ILE A 102 1.27 12.91 18.23
N ASP A 103 2.08 13.75 18.86
CA ASP A 103 2.01 14.07 20.29
C ASP A 103 1.97 12.81 21.18
N GLY A 104 2.78 11.80 20.83
CA GLY A 104 2.85 10.50 21.53
C GLY A 104 1.62 9.61 21.34
N LYS A 105 0.67 9.97 20.46
CA LYS A 105 -0.48 9.14 20.12
C LYS A 105 -0.15 8.28 18.90
N PRO A 106 -0.25 6.94 18.99
CA PRO A 106 -0.12 6.06 17.83
C PRO A 106 -1.33 6.20 16.90
N PHE A 107 -1.21 5.74 15.65
CA PHE A 107 -2.25 5.83 14.62
C PHE A 107 -3.65 5.44 15.12
N GLN A 108 -3.78 4.31 15.84
CA GLN A 108 -5.07 3.81 16.33
C GLN A 108 -5.73 4.69 17.42
N LYS A 109 -5.02 5.69 17.94
CA LYS A 109 -5.56 6.69 18.89
C LYS A 109 -5.79 8.05 18.24
N MET A 110 -5.48 8.20 16.95
CA MET A 110 -5.68 9.44 16.21
C MET A 110 -7.13 9.59 15.77
N LYS A 111 -7.61 10.84 15.70
CA LYS A 111 -8.98 11.16 15.28
C LYS A 111 -9.33 10.54 13.92
N VAL A 112 -8.44 10.66 12.94
CA VAL A 112 -8.68 10.16 11.57
C VAL A 112 -8.89 8.64 11.52
N TYR A 113 -8.21 7.87 12.36
CA TYR A 113 -8.47 6.44 12.51
C TYR A 113 -9.84 6.21 13.16
N LEU A 114 -10.10 6.86 14.30
CA LEU A 114 -11.33 6.65 15.07
C LEU A 114 -12.60 6.96 14.25
N GLU A 115 -12.54 7.94 13.35
CA GLU A 115 -13.63 8.32 12.45
C GLU A 115 -13.85 7.33 11.29
N ASN A 116 -12.88 6.47 11.01
CA ASN A 116 -12.87 5.61 9.81
C ASN A 116 -12.68 4.12 10.11
N LYS A 117 -12.45 3.74 11.36
CA LYS A 117 -12.07 2.39 11.79
C LYS A 117 -13.03 1.29 11.31
N ASP A 118 -14.33 1.60 11.15
CA ASP A 118 -15.34 0.61 10.77
C ASP A 118 -15.18 0.15 9.31
N LYS A 119 -14.45 0.91 8.48
CA LYS A 119 -14.10 0.57 7.09
C LYS A 119 -12.72 -0.09 6.96
N ILE A 120 -11.92 -0.06 8.03
CA ILE A 120 -10.56 -0.62 8.02
C ILE A 120 -10.64 -2.09 8.42
N THR A 121 -10.40 -2.98 7.46
CA THR A 121 -10.41 -4.43 7.69
C THR A 121 -9.04 -4.97 8.07
N GLY A 122 -7.98 -4.19 7.84
CA GLY A 122 -6.62 -4.59 8.19
C GLY A 122 -5.67 -3.45 8.50
N ILE A 123 -4.76 -3.68 9.44
CA ILE A 123 -3.60 -2.82 9.68
C ILE A 123 -2.34 -3.68 9.60
N ILE A 124 -1.47 -3.38 8.65
CA ILE A 124 -0.19 -4.04 8.47
C ILE A 124 0.90 -3.15 9.08
N GLN A 125 1.45 -3.56 10.21
CA GLN A 125 2.58 -2.87 10.83
C GLN A 125 3.89 -3.37 10.20
N MET A 126 4.52 -2.54 9.36
CA MET A 126 5.82 -2.91 8.79
C MET A 126 6.87 -2.98 9.91
N PRO A 127 7.79 -3.97 9.86
CA PRO A 127 8.85 -4.11 10.84
C PRO A 127 9.78 -2.89 10.85
N GLU A 128 10.22 -2.50 12.04
CA GLU A 128 11.30 -1.54 12.18
C GLU A 128 12.63 -2.21 11.85
N LEU A 129 13.32 -1.67 10.84
CA LEU A 129 14.62 -2.18 10.42
C LEU A 129 15.72 -1.23 10.89
N LYS A 130 16.76 -1.79 11.52
CA LYS A 130 17.96 -1.05 11.86
C LYS A 130 18.60 -0.49 10.58
N LYS A 131 18.65 0.85 10.47
CA LYS A 131 18.96 1.58 9.23
C LYS A 131 20.33 1.23 8.65
N GLU A 132 21.32 0.97 9.51
CA GLU A 132 22.71 0.71 9.13
C GLU A 132 22.96 -0.74 8.67
N THR A 133 21.99 -1.64 8.87
CA THR A 133 22.12 -3.07 8.54
C THR A 133 20.97 -3.52 7.65
N PHE A 134 19.92 -4.11 8.23
CA PHE A 134 18.74 -4.60 7.51
C PHE A 134 18.13 -3.54 6.58
N GLY A 135 18.07 -2.29 7.04
CA GLY A 135 17.53 -1.19 6.25
C GLY A 135 18.40 -0.84 5.04
N GLN A 136 19.72 -0.98 5.15
CA GLN A 136 20.63 -0.72 4.03
C GLN A 136 20.52 -1.84 2.99
N ASP A 137 20.57 -3.11 3.41
CA ASP A 137 20.47 -4.24 2.47
C ASP A 137 19.14 -4.22 1.71
N LEU A 138 18.03 -3.89 2.39
CA LEU A 138 16.73 -3.79 1.75
C LEU A 138 16.70 -2.64 0.73
N ARG A 139 17.29 -1.49 1.06
CA ARG A 139 17.39 -0.36 0.13
C ARG A 139 18.19 -0.73 -1.10
N ASP A 140 19.34 -1.37 -0.93
CA ASP A 140 20.21 -1.76 -2.04
C ASP A 140 19.50 -2.78 -2.95
N MET A 141 18.85 -3.79 -2.37
CA MET A 141 18.03 -4.76 -3.11
C MET A 141 16.93 -4.08 -3.94
N LEU A 142 16.20 -3.14 -3.35
CA LEU A 142 15.12 -2.41 -4.04
C LEU A 142 15.65 -1.47 -5.12
N GLN A 143 16.82 -0.83 -4.90
CA GLN A 143 17.48 0.01 -5.90
C GLN A 143 17.90 -0.80 -7.13
N ASP A 144 18.35 -2.03 -6.91
CA ASP A 144 18.69 -2.98 -7.97
C ASP A 144 17.45 -3.65 -8.60
N ARG A 145 16.23 -3.27 -8.15
CA ARG A 145 14.94 -3.80 -8.62
C ARG A 145 14.80 -5.30 -8.46
N LEU A 146 15.41 -5.86 -7.41
CA LEU A 146 15.37 -7.28 -7.11
C LEU A 146 14.20 -7.59 -6.19
N THR A 147 13.57 -8.74 -6.43
CA THR A 147 12.72 -9.42 -5.46
C THR A 147 13.58 -10.05 -4.36
N PHE A 148 12.96 -10.39 -3.22
CA PHE A 148 13.63 -11.15 -2.18
C PHE A 148 14.19 -12.48 -2.71
N ASP A 149 13.43 -13.21 -3.53
CA ASP A 149 13.85 -14.52 -4.03
C ASP A 149 15.07 -14.41 -4.95
N GLU A 150 15.11 -13.41 -5.84
CA GLU A 150 16.28 -13.13 -6.68
C GLU A 150 17.51 -12.75 -5.85
N ALA A 151 17.34 -11.88 -4.86
CA ALA A 151 18.45 -11.47 -3.99
C ALA A 151 18.97 -12.65 -3.14
N LEU A 152 18.07 -13.49 -2.62
CA LEU A 152 18.45 -14.65 -1.82
C LEU A 152 19.11 -15.75 -2.65
N ALA A 153 18.79 -15.86 -3.94
CA ALA A 153 19.45 -16.77 -4.87
C ALA A 153 20.78 -16.21 -5.41
N SER A 154 21.05 -14.91 -5.25
CA SER A 154 22.24 -14.26 -5.80
C SER A 154 23.52 -14.64 -5.05
N GLU A 155 24.42 -15.36 -5.72
CA GLU A 155 25.73 -15.71 -5.17
C GLU A 155 26.66 -14.50 -4.99
N SER A 156 26.42 -13.41 -5.74
CA SER A 156 27.23 -12.18 -5.67
C SER A 156 27.00 -11.39 -4.38
N LEU A 157 25.86 -11.59 -3.71
CA LEU A 157 25.58 -10.95 -2.42
C LEU A 157 26.36 -11.64 -1.28
N PRO A 158 26.95 -10.90 -0.34
CA PRO A 158 27.59 -11.49 0.83
C PRO A 158 26.60 -12.34 1.65
N LEU A 159 27.09 -13.42 2.27
CA LEU A 159 26.27 -14.34 3.08
C LEU A 159 25.42 -13.60 4.13
N MET A 160 26.00 -12.64 4.83
CA MET A 160 25.31 -11.88 5.87
C MET A 160 24.24 -10.94 5.32
N VAL A 161 24.40 -10.42 4.09
CA VAL A 161 23.38 -9.62 3.41
C VAL A 161 22.18 -10.51 3.10
N ARG A 162 22.41 -11.69 2.49
CA ARG A 162 21.34 -12.66 2.23
C ARG A 162 20.62 -13.09 3.51
N GLN A 163 21.35 -13.36 4.59
CA GLN A 163 20.73 -13.72 5.87
C GLN A 163 19.83 -12.61 6.42
N ARG A 164 20.27 -11.35 6.35
CA ARG A 164 19.46 -10.21 6.82
C ARG A 164 18.25 -9.95 5.93
N LEU A 165 18.39 -10.06 4.60
CA LEU A 165 17.25 -10.00 3.68
C LEU A 165 16.22 -11.10 3.95
N LYS A 166 16.67 -12.34 4.23
CA LYS A 166 15.78 -13.45 4.59
C LYS A 166 15.01 -13.18 5.89
N MET A 167 15.68 -12.61 6.89
CA MET A 167 15.04 -12.20 8.14
C MET A 167 14.02 -11.07 7.92
N SER A 168 14.37 -10.08 7.09
CA SER A 168 13.45 -9.01 6.69
C SER A 168 12.22 -9.55 5.96
N GLN A 169 12.41 -10.42 4.96
CA GLN A 169 11.34 -11.07 4.20
C GLN A 169 10.34 -11.75 5.14
N ARG A 170 10.84 -12.57 6.07
CA ARG A 170 10.01 -13.23 7.07
C ARG A 170 9.22 -12.22 7.90
N ALA A 171 9.88 -11.18 8.41
CA ALA A 171 9.21 -10.17 9.23
C ALA A 171 8.10 -9.42 8.46
N PHE A 172 8.30 -9.12 7.17
CA PHE A 172 7.25 -8.54 6.32
C PHE A 172 6.10 -9.51 6.10
N TYR A 173 6.38 -10.77 5.77
CA TYR A 173 5.34 -11.75 5.47
C TYR A 173 4.53 -12.11 6.71
N ASP A 174 5.18 -12.22 7.87
CA ASP A 174 4.51 -12.40 9.16
C ASP A 174 3.56 -11.23 9.44
N ALA A 175 3.95 -9.98 9.14
CA ALA A 175 3.09 -8.80 9.30
C ALA A 175 1.88 -8.79 8.35
N ILE A 176 2.06 -9.25 7.11
CA ILE A 176 0.99 -9.33 6.10
C ILE A 176 -0.01 -10.44 6.44
N GLY A 177 0.49 -11.61 6.88
CA GLY A 177 -0.33 -12.77 7.21
C GLY A 177 -1.31 -12.55 8.37
N VAL A 178 -1.18 -11.47 9.13
CA VAL A 178 -2.15 -11.09 10.18
C VAL A 178 -3.46 -10.56 9.60
N VAL A 179 -3.42 -9.99 8.39
CA VAL A 179 -4.57 -9.34 7.74
C VAL A 179 -5.19 -10.23 6.66
N VAL A 180 -4.39 -11.08 6.02
CA VAL A 180 -4.84 -12.02 4.99
C VAL A 180 -5.25 -13.33 5.66
N GLY A 181 -6.46 -13.37 6.22
CA GLY A 181 -7.03 -14.54 6.91
C GLY A 181 -8.54 -14.62 6.78
#